data_AF-A0A923WTN1-F1
#
_entry.id   AF-A0A923WTN1-F1
#
_cell.length_a   1.000
_cell.length_b   1.000
_cell.length_c   1.000
_cell.angle_alpha   90.00
_cell.angle_beta   90.00
_cell.angle_gamma   90.00
#
_symmetry.space_group_name_H-M   'P 1'
#
loop_
_entity.id
_entity.type
_entity.pdbx_description
1 polymer ?
#
loop_
_entity_poly.entity_id
_entity_poly.type
_entity_poly.pdbx_seq_one_letter_code
_entity_poly.pdbx_strand_id
1 'polypeptide(L)'
;MRCYPGPAGVLAVASVRDLTWVFVDGEVLGTMDTRRRRFRVPLPARATPVTLEVLVYTIARVNFGVEIHDRKGLHGPVSFLPTGGQAESLEH
;
A
#
# COMPACT_ATOMS: atom_id res chain seq x y z
N MET A 1 -2.66 -8.58 -7.25
CA MET A 1 -3.88 -7.94 -7.81
C MET A 1 -3.59 -7.50 -9.24
N ARG A 2 -4.50 -7.72 -10.19
CA ARG A 2 -4.32 -7.21 -11.56
C ARG A 2 -4.79 -5.76 -11.63
N CYS A 3 -3.92 -4.86 -12.06
CA CYS A 3 -4.21 -3.44 -12.24
C CYS A 3 -4.30 -3.14 -13.75
N TYR A 4 -5.41 -2.57 -14.19
CA TYR A 4 -5.64 -2.26 -15.61
C TYR A 4 -4.91 -0.97 -16.04
N PRO A 5 -4.76 -0.74 -17.37
CA PRO A 5 -4.20 0.52 -17.88
C PRO A 5 -4.89 1.75 -17.28
N GLY A 6 -4.12 2.80 -17.02
CA GLY A 6 -4.66 4.01 -16.45
C GLY A 6 -3.61 5.10 -16.16
N PRO A 7 -4.06 6.28 -15.70
CA PRO A 7 -3.19 7.43 -15.46
C PRO A 7 -2.30 7.24 -14.24
N ALA A 8 -1.20 8.00 -14.13
CA ALA A 8 -0.40 8.02 -12.91
C ALA A 8 -1.26 8.38 -11.68
N GLY A 9 -0.88 7.92 -10.49
CA GLY A 9 -1.61 8.20 -9.27
C GLY A 9 -0.85 7.76 -8.02
N VAL A 10 -1.59 7.58 -6.92
CA VAL A 10 -1.03 7.18 -5.63
C VAL A 10 -1.80 6.00 -5.08
N LEU A 11 -1.10 4.94 -4.72
CA LEU A 11 -1.62 3.87 -3.87
C LEU A 11 -1.54 4.33 -2.41
N ALA A 12 -2.64 4.25 -1.68
CA ALA A 12 -2.75 4.72 -0.31
C ALA A 12 -3.52 3.73 0.58
N VAL A 13 -3.17 3.68 1.86
CA VAL A 13 -3.89 2.96 2.91
C VAL A 13 -4.00 3.85 4.14
N ALA A 14 -4.90 3.52 5.08
CA ALA A 14 -5.03 4.30 6.31
C ALA A 14 -3.79 4.16 7.20
N SER A 15 -3.27 2.93 7.36
CA SER A 15 -1.94 2.69 7.94
C SER A 15 -1.40 1.31 7.56
N VAL A 16 -0.10 1.11 7.74
CA VAL A 16 0.54 -0.21 7.69
C VAL A 16 1.17 -0.54 9.03
N ARG A 17 1.16 -1.83 9.38
CA ARG A 17 1.96 -2.40 10.48
C ARG A 17 2.65 -3.68 10.01
N ASP A 18 3.96 -3.71 9.78
CA ASP A 18 4.96 -2.71 10.16
C ASP A 18 5.66 -2.05 8.96
N LEU A 19 6.17 -2.87 8.05
CA LEU A 19 6.87 -2.44 6.84
C LEU A 19 6.28 -3.16 5.64
N THR A 20 6.02 -2.42 4.58
CA THR A 20 5.38 -2.95 3.37
C THR A 20 6.19 -2.56 2.15
N TRP A 21 6.39 -3.51 1.24
CA TRP A 21 6.88 -3.25 -0.12
C TRP A 21 5.74 -3.39 -1.11
N VAL A 22 5.71 -2.50 -2.08
CA VAL A 22 4.79 -2.53 -3.20
C VAL A 22 5.59 -2.84 -4.45
N PHE A 23 5.11 -3.80 -5.23
CA PHE A 23 5.75 -4.24 -6.47
C PHE A 23 4.79 -4.07 -7.64
N VAL A 24 5.37 -3.82 -8.82
CA VAL A 24 4.68 -3.87 -10.11
C VAL A 24 5.44 -4.85 -10.98
N ASP A 25 4.77 -5.94 -11.39
CA ASP A 25 5.36 -7.02 -12.19
C ASP A 25 6.70 -7.54 -11.62
N GLY A 26 6.76 -7.73 -10.29
CA GLY A 26 7.93 -8.21 -9.56
C GLY A 26 8.99 -7.14 -9.24
N GLU A 27 8.89 -5.93 -9.79
CA GLU A 27 9.84 -4.84 -9.55
C GLU A 27 9.39 -3.94 -8.39
N VAL A 28 10.33 -3.55 -7.52
CA VAL A 28 10.02 -2.72 -6.35
C VAL A 28 9.63 -1.31 -6.79
N LEU A 29 8.37 -0.94 -6.51
CA LEU A 29 7.85 0.40 -6.76
C LEU A 29 8.12 1.34 -5.58
N GLY A 30 8.03 0.84 -4.35
CA GLY A 30 8.27 1.64 -3.16
C GLY A 30 7.86 0.94 -1.86
N THR A 31 7.96 1.68 -0.75
CA THR A 31 7.71 1.16 0.59
C THR A 31 6.75 2.02 1.40
N MET A 32 5.94 1.37 2.22
CA MET A 32 5.18 2.00 3.32
C MET A 32 5.77 1.56 4.66
N ASP A 33 5.89 2.47 5.62
CA ASP A 33 6.62 2.25 6.87
C ASP A 33 5.92 2.97 8.03
N THR A 34 5.50 2.20 9.04
CA THR A 34 4.84 2.70 10.25
C THR A 34 5.73 3.67 11.04
N ARG A 35 7.04 3.45 11.08
CA ARG A 35 8.01 4.25 11.85
C ARG A 35 8.13 5.66 11.30
N ARG A 36 7.94 5.80 9.99
CA ARG A 36 8.03 7.08 9.27
C ARG A 36 6.65 7.63 8.88
N ARG A 37 5.56 6.96 9.29
CA ARG A 37 4.19 7.29 8.91
C ARG A 37 4.01 7.46 7.40
N ARG A 38 4.69 6.62 6.61
CA ARG A 38 4.60 6.62 5.15
C ARG A 38 3.63 5.53 4.74
N PHE A 39 2.46 5.92 4.21
CA PHE A 39 1.37 5.00 3.86
C PHE A 39 0.92 5.16 2.41
N ARG A 40 1.82 5.69 1.57
CA ARG A 40 1.54 6.06 0.18
C ARG A 40 2.71 5.69 -0.71
N VAL A 41 2.41 5.16 -1.90
CA VAL A 41 3.40 4.83 -2.94
C VAL A 41 2.90 5.39 -4.27
N PRO A 42 3.68 6.24 -4.97
CA PRO A 42 3.34 6.69 -6.32
C PRO A 42 3.26 5.50 -7.29
N LEU A 43 2.20 5.44 -8.08
CA LEU A 43 2.01 4.44 -9.13
C LEU A 43 2.07 5.13 -10.50
N PRO A 44 3.10 4.88 -11.33
CA PRO A 44 3.25 5.50 -12.65
C PRO A 44 2.14 5.05 -13.60
N ALA A 45 1.82 5.86 -14.61
CA ALA A 45 0.83 5.52 -15.62
C ALA A 45 1.16 4.16 -16.28
N ARG A 46 0.13 3.38 -16.59
CA ARG A 46 0.29 2.03 -17.15
C ARG A 46 -0.45 1.95 -18.48
N ALA A 47 0.23 1.50 -19.53
CA ALA A 47 -0.34 1.33 -20.86
C ALA A 47 -0.97 -0.06 -21.06
N THR A 48 -0.48 -1.06 -20.32
CA THR A 48 -0.96 -2.44 -20.33
C THR A 48 -1.39 -2.85 -18.92
N PRO A 49 -2.20 -3.91 -18.76
CA PRO A 49 -2.46 -4.49 -17.46
C PRO A 49 -1.14 -4.94 -16.80
N VAL A 50 -0.99 -4.66 -15.51
CA VAL A 50 0.17 -5.04 -14.68
C VAL A 50 -0.29 -5.78 -13.44
N THR A 51 0.62 -6.51 -12.79
CA THR A 51 0.37 -7.16 -11.51
C THR A 51 0.92 -6.29 -10.38
N LEU A 52 0.02 -5.82 -9.52
CA LEU A 52 0.37 -5.16 -8.27
C LEU A 52 0.49 -6.21 -7.16
N GLU A 53 1.63 -6.25 -6.49
CA GLU A 53 1.86 -7.13 -5.35
C GLU A 53 2.25 -6.31 -4.13
N VAL A 54 1.81 -6.76 -2.95
CA VAL A 54 2.05 -6.07 -1.69
C VAL A 54 2.58 -7.08 -0.68
N LEU A 55 3.85 -6.92 -0.31
CA LEU A 55 4.48 -7.73 0.74
C LEU A 55 4.42 -6.96 2.05
N VAL A 56 3.72 -7.51 3.05
CA VAL A 56 3.71 -6.95 4.40
C VAL A 56 4.63 -7.77 5.28
N TYR A 57 5.68 -7.12 5.78
CA TYR A 57 6.57 -7.67 6.78
C TYR A 57 6.17 -7.17 8.16
N THR A 58 5.71 -8.10 8.99
CA THR A 58 5.26 -7.83 10.35
C THR A 58 6.34 -8.29 11.33
N ILE A 59 6.76 -7.40 12.24
CA ILE A 59 7.71 -7.72 13.31
C ILE A 59 6.96 -8.09 14.60
N ALA A 60 7.67 -8.17 15.72
CA ALA A 60 7.07 -8.43 17.03
C ALA A 60 5.94 -7.43 17.34
N ARG A 61 4.94 -7.90 18.07
CA ARG A 61 3.90 -7.03 18.64
C ARG A 61 4.48 -6.19 19.77
N VAL A 62 3.97 -4.97 19.91
CA VAL A 62 4.20 -4.16 21.11
C VAL A 62 3.78 -4.97 22.35
N ASN A 63 4.61 -4.94 23.40
CA ASN A 63 4.44 -5.76 24.61
C ASN A 63 4.14 -4.94 25.88
N PHE A 64 4.05 -3.62 25.79
CA PHE A 64 3.81 -2.75 26.93
C PHE A 64 3.10 -1.44 26.52
N GLY A 65 2.25 -0.92 27.40
CA GLY A 65 1.55 0.36 27.22
C GLY A 65 0.25 0.26 26.39
N VAL A 66 -0.32 1.43 26.07
CA VAL A 66 -1.64 1.56 25.41
C VAL A 66 -1.69 0.98 23.99
N GLU A 67 -0.52 0.84 23.34
CA GLU A 67 -0.39 0.33 21.98
C GLU A 67 -0.29 -1.21 21.91
N ILE A 68 -0.51 -1.94 23.02
CA ILE A 68 -0.46 -3.42 23.04
C ILE A 68 -1.47 -4.08 22.09
N HIS A 69 -2.53 -3.35 21.71
CA HIS A 69 -3.47 -3.74 20.67
C HIS A 69 -2.89 -3.53 19.25
N ASP A 70 -1.73 -4.13 19.02
CA ASP A 70 -0.90 -3.97 17.83
C ASP A 70 -1.32 -4.94 16.71
N ARG A 71 -2.46 -4.67 16.09
CA ARG A 71 -2.90 -5.43 14.91
C ARG A 71 -1.94 -5.16 13.74
N LYS A 72 -1.43 -6.25 13.16
CA LYS A 72 -0.50 -6.22 12.03
C LYS A 72 -1.23 -6.24 10.69
N GLY A 73 -0.54 -5.89 9.61
CA GLY A 73 -1.10 -5.87 8.26
C GLY A 73 -1.31 -4.47 7.69
N LEU A 74 -2.08 -4.41 6.61
CA LEU A 74 -2.64 -3.17 6.08
C LEU A 74 -3.95 -2.86 6.82
N HIS A 75 -4.14 -1.62 7.22
CA HIS A 75 -5.36 -1.16 7.89
C HIS A 75 -6.16 -0.23 6.98
N GLY A 76 -7.47 -0.46 6.96
CA GLY A 76 -8.39 0.26 6.07
C GLY A 76 -8.33 -0.25 4.63
N PRO A 77 -9.14 0.36 3.73
CA PRO A 77 -9.11 0.01 2.31
C PRO A 77 -7.77 0.38 1.69
N VAL A 78 -7.35 -0.41 0.71
CA VAL A 78 -6.31 0.00 -0.24
C VAL A 78 -7.00 0.85 -1.28
N SER A 79 -6.55 2.09 -1.49
CA SER A 79 -7.15 3.00 -2.46
C SER A 79 -6.14 3.43 -3.49
N PHE A 80 -6.58 3.50 -4.74
CA PHE A 80 -5.88 4.16 -5.82
C PHE A 80 -6.44 5.57 -6.01
N LEU A 81 -5.56 6.57 -6.02
CA LEU A 81 -5.87 7.98 -6.21
C LEU A 81 -5.29 8.43 -7.55
N PRO A 82 -6.06 8.41 -8.65
CA PRO A 82 -5.58 8.83 -9.96
C PRO A 82 -5.26 10.33 -9.98
N THR A 83 -4.26 10.73 -10.75
CA THR A 83 -3.97 12.16 -10.98
C THR A 83 -5.12 12.78 -11.75
N GLY A 84 -5.86 13.71 -11.13
CA GLY A 84 -7.01 14.38 -11.73
C GLY A 84 -8.29 13.53 -11.79
N GLY A 85 -8.33 12.38 -11.12
CA GLY A 85 -9.49 11.48 -11.08
C GLY A 85 -10.07 11.30 -9.68
N GLN A 86 -11.13 10.49 -9.59
CA GLN A 86 -11.76 10.12 -8.32
C GLN A 86 -11.04 8.92 -7.69
N ALA A 87 -10.99 8.88 -6.36
CA ALA A 87 -10.43 7.77 -5.61
C ALA A 87 -11.21 6.47 -5.89
N GLU A 88 -10.47 5.39 -6.13
CA GLU A 88 -11.02 4.05 -6.34
C GLU A 88 -10.53 3.13 -5.21
N SER A 89 -11.45 2.37 -4.60
CA SER A 89 -11.07 1.33 -3.65
C SER A 89 -10.57 0.11 -4.44
N LEU A 90 -9.33 -0.29 -4.17
CA LEU A 90 -8.77 -1.54 -4.67
C LEU A 90 -9.19 -2.65 -3.71
N GLU A 91 -10.41 -3.15 -3.90
CA GLU A 91 -10.92 -4.30 -3.15
C GLU A 91 -10.33 -5.62 -3.68
N HIS A 92 -10.32 -6.63 -2.81
CA HIS A 92 -9.60 -7.89 -2.96
C HIS A 92 -10.44 -8.98 -3.61
#